data_AF-A0A2B4RYZ5-F1
#
_entry.id   AF-A0A2B4RYZ5-F1
#
_cell.length_a   1.000
_cell.length_b   1.000
_cell.length_c   1.000
_cell.angle_alpha   90.00
_cell.angle_beta   90.00
_cell.angle_gamma   90.00
#
_symmetry.space_group_name_H-M   'P 1'
#
loop_
_entity.id
_entity.type
_entity.pdbx_description
1 polymer ?
#
loop_
_entity_poly.entity_id
_entity_poly.type
_entity_poly.pdbx_seq_one_letter_code
_entity_poly.pdbx_strand_id
1 'polypeptide(L)'
;MLSSPKSPQSQRSLDTEEVFERFKSYLDQKVESLASSLVSQTSSGTQKLERAAEAGKLKFQGNKDQFLFNSELQGTLDDSAHFLAARDVEKAGEKVEELQKSLRHRQNIIKLARKSEAGWLAVKEYQTEELANDSEDEKRIEKSQERALKQKKQNAFKRTEEARNSSNAPSSRSCDDMRLFRAPRTTSLFANKNVRVRMAGTSTSKAKEKKDIDLIIGACEGTLSCSTCHLIFEPEEMKTLNLDEPSDEELDMLDLAYGLEDTSRLGCQIIVTKNFEGITLRVPKAHRDVRDL
;
A
#
# COMPACT_ATOMS: atom_id res chain seq x y z
N MET A 1 -20.01 -104.24 26.95
CA MET A 1 -19.86 -104.37 25.49
C MET A 1 -21.13 -103.78 24.87
N LEU A 2 -21.19 -102.65 24.19
CA LEU A 2 -20.22 -101.78 23.52
C LEU A 2 -20.79 -100.36 23.51
N SER A 3 -20.01 -99.38 23.95
CA SER A 3 -20.30 -97.95 23.74
C SER A 3 -19.72 -97.54 22.37
N SER A 4 -20.55 -96.95 21.52
CA SER A 4 -20.13 -96.44 20.20
C SER A 4 -19.13 -95.27 20.34
N PRO A 5 -18.07 -95.21 19.51
CA PRO A 5 -17.20 -94.03 19.46
C PRO A 5 -17.83 -92.96 18.56
N LYS A 6 -17.99 -91.74 19.10
CA LYS A 6 -18.24 -90.54 18.30
C LYS A 6 -16.99 -90.20 17.51
N SER A 7 -17.17 -89.96 16.21
CA SER A 7 -16.17 -89.36 15.32
C SER A 7 -15.80 -87.94 15.77
N PRO A 8 -14.52 -87.53 15.75
CA PRO A 8 -14.16 -86.13 15.90
C PRO A 8 -14.29 -85.43 14.54
N GLN A 9 -15.33 -84.61 14.37
CA GLN A 9 -15.43 -83.70 13.24
C GLN A 9 -14.56 -82.45 13.49
N SER A 10 -13.54 -82.31 12.64
CA SER A 10 -13.05 -81.08 12.03
C SER A 10 -12.97 -79.82 12.91
N GLN A 11 -11.81 -79.59 13.53
CA GLN A 11 -11.36 -78.26 13.96
C GLN A 11 -10.19 -77.84 13.08
N ARG A 12 -10.43 -77.18 11.93
CA ARG A 12 -9.36 -76.49 11.18
C ARG A 12 -9.81 -75.59 10.01
N SER A 13 -10.76 -74.67 10.24
CA SER A 13 -11.12 -73.70 9.19
C SER A 13 -11.60 -72.33 9.70
N LEU A 14 -11.12 -71.89 10.87
CA LEU A 14 -11.51 -70.59 11.44
C LEU A 14 -10.39 -69.53 11.45
N ASP A 15 -9.16 -69.87 11.06
CA ASP A 15 -8.02 -68.95 11.21
C ASP A 15 -7.71 -68.12 9.94
N THR A 16 -8.12 -68.55 8.75
CA THR A 16 -7.73 -67.85 7.51
C THR A 16 -8.51 -66.56 7.28
N GLU A 17 -9.80 -66.56 7.62
CA GLU A 17 -10.68 -65.41 7.42
C GLU A 17 -10.46 -64.33 8.48
N GLU A 18 -10.19 -64.73 9.72
CA GLU A 18 -9.82 -63.80 10.80
C GLU A 18 -8.46 -63.14 10.55
N VAL A 19 -7.47 -63.90 10.03
CA VAL A 19 -6.18 -63.34 9.64
C VAL A 19 -6.33 -62.36 8.47
N PHE A 20 -7.20 -62.67 7.51
CA PHE A 20 -7.47 -61.76 6.39
C PHE A 20 -8.17 -60.47 6.84
N GLU A 21 -9.15 -60.54 7.75
CA GLU A 21 -9.81 -59.35 8.30
C GLU A 21 -8.87 -58.49 9.15
N ARG A 22 -7.96 -59.11 9.94
CA ARG A 22 -6.91 -58.37 10.65
C ARG A 22 -5.94 -57.68 9.70
N PHE A 23 -5.59 -58.34 8.60
CA PHE A 23 -4.71 -57.76 7.58
C PHE A 23 -5.40 -56.62 6.82
N LYS A 24 -6.67 -56.78 6.47
CA LYS A 24 -7.51 -55.74 5.86
C LYS A 24 -7.62 -54.52 6.77
N SER A 25 -7.93 -54.72 8.05
CA SER A 25 -7.98 -53.64 9.05
C SER A 25 -6.63 -52.92 9.19
N TYR A 26 -5.52 -53.65 9.19
CA TYR A 26 -4.18 -53.04 9.22
C TYR A 26 -3.89 -52.22 7.96
N LEU A 27 -4.28 -52.72 6.78
CA LEU A 27 -4.14 -51.99 5.52
C LEU A 27 -5.02 -50.74 5.50
N ASP A 28 -6.28 -50.84 5.88
CA ASP A 28 -7.20 -49.70 5.95
C ASP A 28 -6.65 -48.63 6.89
N GLN A 29 -6.16 -49.03 8.07
CA GLN A 29 -5.53 -48.10 9.02
C GLN A 29 -4.26 -47.44 8.46
N LYS A 30 -3.43 -48.18 7.71
CA LYS A 30 -2.24 -47.62 7.06
C LYS A 30 -2.58 -46.71 5.89
N VAL A 31 -3.58 -47.06 5.10
CA VAL A 31 -4.07 -46.26 3.97
C VAL A 31 -4.71 -44.97 4.48
N GLU A 32 -5.52 -45.01 5.53
CA GLU A 32 -6.09 -43.82 6.17
C GLU A 32 -5.00 -42.92 6.76
N SER A 33 -4.00 -43.50 7.42
CA SER A 33 -2.85 -42.74 7.94
C SER A 33 -2.05 -42.06 6.83
N LEU A 34 -1.79 -42.76 5.72
CA LEU A 34 -1.12 -42.21 4.54
C LEU A 34 -1.97 -41.13 3.85
N ALA A 35 -3.27 -41.38 3.67
CA ALA A 35 -4.21 -40.44 3.07
C ALA A 35 -4.29 -39.14 3.90
N SER A 36 -4.38 -39.26 5.22
CA SER A 36 -4.41 -38.11 6.12
C SER A 36 -3.12 -37.30 6.06
N SER A 37 -1.96 -37.97 5.98
CA SER A 37 -0.65 -37.33 5.85
C SER A 37 -0.46 -36.65 4.47
N LEU A 38 -1.02 -37.24 3.41
CA LEU A 38 -0.96 -36.67 2.07
C LEU A 38 -1.91 -35.47 1.91
N VAL A 39 -3.11 -35.52 2.51
CA VAL A 39 -4.10 -34.43 2.52
C VAL A 39 -3.56 -33.22 3.29
N SER A 40 -2.91 -33.42 4.44
CA SER A 40 -2.29 -32.31 5.17
C SER A 40 -1.17 -31.64 4.36
N GLN A 41 -0.31 -32.42 3.67
CA GLN A 41 0.75 -31.88 2.81
C GLN A 41 0.24 -31.17 1.54
N THR A 42 -0.83 -31.68 0.93
CA THR A 42 -1.40 -31.06 -0.29
C THR A 42 -2.27 -29.83 0.02
N SER A 43 -2.91 -29.79 1.20
CA SER A 43 -3.68 -28.62 1.63
C SER A 43 -2.81 -27.36 1.83
N SER A 44 -1.60 -27.49 2.37
CA SER A 44 -0.71 -26.34 2.59
C SER A 44 -0.17 -25.74 1.29
N GLY A 45 0.15 -26.59 0.30
CA GLY A 45 0.61 -26.15 -1.02
C GLY A 45 -0.47 -25.49 -1.86
N THR A 46 -1.69 -26.03 -1.82
CA THR A 46 -2.85 -25.45 -2.52
C THR A 46 -3.29 -24.12 -1.92
N GLN A 47 -3.30 -24.00 -0.59
CA GLN A 47 -3.60 -22.73 0.09
C GLN A 47 -2.57 -21.64 -0.23
N LYS A 48 -1.28 -21.96 -0.34
CA LYS A 48 -0.26 -20.96 -0.74
C LYS A 48 -0.51 -20.39 -2.14
N LEU A 49 -0.90 -21.25 -3.09
CA LEU A 49 -1.21 -20.82 -4.46
C LEU A 49 -2.50 -20.01 -4.53
N GLU A 50 -3.52 -20.38 -3.75
CA GLU A 50 -4.78 -19.64 -3.66
C GLU A 50 -4.56 -18.24 -3.08
N ARG A 51 -3.80 -18.12 -1.99
CA ARG A 51 -3.43 -16.82 -1.40
C ARG A 51 -2.59 -15.98 -2.37
N ALA A 52 -1.67 -16.58 -3.12
CA ALA A 52 -0.93 -15.86 -4.17
C ALA A 52 -1.83 -15.35 -5.30
N ALA A 53 -2.85 -16.11 -5.69
CA ALA A 53 -3.84 -15.69 -6.67
C ALA A 53 -4.72 -14.54 -6.15
N GLU A 54 -5.07 -14.55 -4.86
CA GLU A 54 -5.78 -13.44 -4.21
C GLU A 54 -4.92 -12.16 -4.14
N ALA A 55 -3.63 -12.29 -3.84
CA ALA A 55 -2.70 -11.16 -3.90
C ALA A 55 -2.67 -10.53 -5.31
N GLY A 56 -2.76 -11.34 -6.36
CA GLY A 56 -2.81 -10.87 -7.75
C GLY A 56 -3.99 -9.93 -8.06
N LYS A 57 -5.10 -10.03 -7.30
CA LYS A 57 -6.31 -9.19 -7.47
C LYS A 57 -6.14 -7.78 -6.91
N LEU A 58 -5.14 -7.54 -6.07
CA LEU A 58 -4.94 -6.23 -5.44
C LEU A 58 -4.33 -5.23 -6.43
N LYS A 59 -4.85 -3.99 -6.45
CA LYS A 59 -4.38 -2.94 -7.37
C LYS A 59 -2.97 -2.43 -7.04
N PHE A 60 -2.69 -2.23 -5.75
CA PHE A 60 -1.47 -1.58 -5.27
C PHE A 60 -0.41 -2.58 -4.85
N GLN A 61 0.84 -2.39 -5.28
CA GLN A 61 1.95 -3.30 -4.96
C GLN A 61 2.20 -3.40 -3.44
N GLY A 62 2.12 -2.29 -2.71
CA GLY A 62 2.29 -2.33 -1.24
C GLY A 62 1.24 -3.20 -0.54
N ASN A 63 0.00 -3.19 -1.03
CA ASN A 63 -1.06 -4.05 -0.50
C ASN A 63 -0.82 -5.52 -0.85
N LYS A 64 -0.28 -5.81 -2.05
CA LYS A 64 0.15 -7.17 -2.42
C LYS A 64 1.21 -7.69 -1.47
N ASP A 65 2.26 -6.90 -1.26
CA ASP A 65 3.38 -7.28 -0.41
C ASP A 65 2.93 -7.50 1.04
N GLN A 66 2.03 -6.64 1.54
CA GLN A 66 1.46 -6.79 2.88
C GLN A 66 0.56 -8.03 3.00
N PHE A 67 -0.27 -8.30 1.99
CA PHE A 67 -1.13 -9.47 1.97
C PHE A 67 -0.32 -10.76 1.94
N LEU A 68 0.68 -10.84 1.06
CA LEU A 68 1.57 -12.00 0.94
C LEU A 68 2.30 -12.28 2.26
N PHE A 69 2.87 -11.25 2.88
CA PHE A 69 3.53 -11.36 4.18
C PHE A 69 2.58 -11.84 5.28
N ASN A 70 1.37 -11.27 5.37
CA ASN A 70 0.38 -11.70 6.36
C ASN A 70 -0.06 -13.16 6.14
N SER A 71 -0.24 -13.55 4.88
CA SER A 71 -0.59 -14.91 4.47
C SER A 71 0.51 -15.92 4.83
N GLU A 72 1.78 -15.54 4.64
CA GLU A 72 2.93 -16.36 5.01
C GLU A 72 3.00 -16.54 6.54
N LEU A 73 2.86 -15.45 7.31
CA LEU A 73 2.80 -15.51 8.76
C LEU A 73 1.68 -16.42 9.28
N GLN A 74 0.49 -16.32 8.66
CA GLN A 74 -0.64 -17.18 9.00
C GLN A 74 -0.32 -18.64 8.72
N GLY A 75 0.31 -18.95 7.58
CA GLY A 75 0.78 -20.31 7.27
C GLY A 75 1.77 -20.85 8.31
N THR A 76 2.78 -20.07 8.70
CA THR A 76 3.74 -20.49 9.73
C THR A 76 3.08 -20.69 11.10
N LEU A 77 2.06 -19.89 11.42
CA LEU A 77 1.27 -20.04 12.63
C LEU A 77 0.41 -21.31 12.59
N ASP A 78 -0.23 -21.60 11.46
CA ASP A 78 -1.01 -22.83 11.24
C ASP A 78 -0.11 -24.07 11.36
N ASP A 79 1.09 -24.04 10.76
CA ASP A 79 2.09 -25.09 10.88
C ASP A 79 2.51 -25.29 12.35
N SER A 80 2.74 -24.19 13.08
CA SER A 80 3.06 -24.22 14.51
C SER A 80 1.93 -24.87 15.32
N ALA A 81 0.67 -24.50 15.04
CA ALA A 81 -0.50 -25.08 15.69
C ALA A 81 -0.64 -26.59 15.37
N HIS A 82 -0.33 -26.99 14.14
CA HIS A 82 -0.33 -28.39 13.72
C HIS A 82 0.72 -29.22 14.50
N PHE A 83 1.95 -28.72 14.62
CA PHE A 83 2.99 -29.41 15.40
C PHE A 83 2.65 -29.49 16.89
N LEU A 84 2.04 -28.45 17.46
CA LEU A 84 1.54 -28.48 18.83
C LEU A 84 0.44 -29.53 19.02
N ALA A 85 -0.49 -29.65 18.06
CA ALA A 85 -1.52 -30.70 18.09
C ALA A 85 -0.91 -32.11 17.99
N ALA A 86 0.16 -32.27 17.22
CA ALA A 86 0.94 -33.50 17.12
C ALA A 86 1.84 -33.77 18.35
N ARG A 87 1.85 -32.88 19.35
CA ARG A 87 2.75 -32.91 20.53
C ARG A 87 4.24 -32.85 20.19
N ASP A 88 4.59 -32.33 19.02
CA ASP A 88 5.96 -32.08 18.58
C ASP A 88 6.36 -30.64 18.96
N VAL A 89 6.89 -30.49 20.18
CA VAL A 89 7.19 -29.17 20.77
C VAL A 89 8.45 -28.54 20.16
N GLU A 90 9.42 -29.36 19.72
CA GLU A 90 10.66 -28.87 19.12
C GLU A 90 10.38 -28.16 17.78
N LYS A 91 9.67 -28.84 16.87
CA LYS A 91 9.31 -28.24 15.57
C LYS A 91 8.38 -27.04 15.69
N ALA A 92 7.46 -27.08 16.66
CA ALA A 92 6.64 -25.91 16.97
C ALA A 92 7.49 -24.72 17.44
N GLY A 93 8.50 -24.97 18.27
CA GLY A 93 9.47 -23.97 18.72
C GLY A 93 10.25 -23.35 17.57
N GLU A 94 10.76 -24.18 16.64
CA GLU A 94 11.47 -23.72 15.44
C GLU A 94 10.59 -22.81 14.57
N LYS A 95 9.33 -23.19 14.34
CA LYS A 95 8.38 -22.39 13.56
C LYS A 95 8.02 -21.07 14.23
N VAL A 96 7.90 -21.05 15.55
CA VAL A 96 7.70 -19.81 16.33
C VAL A 96 8.95 -18.91 16.23
N GLU A 97 10.15 -19.47 16.28
CA GLU A 97 11.38 -18.69 16.12
C GLU A 97 11.50 -18.09 14.71
N GLU A 98 11.15 -18.86 13.67
CA GLU A 98 11.04 -18.40 12.29
C GLU A 98 10.04 -17.23 12.18
N LEU A 99 8.86 -17.37 12.78
CA LEU A 99 7.84 -16.31 12.82
C LEU A 99 8.35 -15.04 13.51
N GLN A 100 9.06 -15.18 14.63
CA GLN A 100 9.69 -14.04 15.30
C GLN A 100 10.77 -13.37 14.45
N LYS A 101 11.58 -14.14 13.71
CA LYS A 101 12.60 -13.60 12.79
C LYS A 101 11.94 -12.79 11.67
N SER A 102 10.89 -13.31 11.05
CA SER A 102 10.14 -12.62 9.99
C SER A 102 9.50 -11.32 10.49
N LEU A 103 8.94 -11.30 11.70
CA LEU A 103 8.41 -10.08 12.31
C LEU A 103 9.50 -9.04 12.59
N ARG A 104 10.63 -9.46 13.18
CA ARG A 104 11.78 -8.56 13.43
C ARG A 104 12.32 -7.98 12.13
N HIS A 105 12.48 -8.81 11.11
CA HIS A 105 12.92 -8.39 9.78
C HIS A 105 11.98 -7.32 9.19
N ARG A 106 10.66 -7.54 9.27
CA ARG A 106 9.67 -6.56 8.81
C ARG A 106 9.73 -5.24 9.59
N GLN A 107 9.89 -5.30 10.91
CA GLN A 107 10.07 -4.09 11.74
C GLN A 107 11.33 -3.32 11.36
N ASN A 108 12.42 -4.01 11.05
CA ASN A 108 13.67 -3.37 10.61
C ASN A 108 13.51 -2.70 9.26
N ILE A 109 12.81 -3.33 8.31
CA ILE A 109 12.44 -2.72 7.02
C ILE A 109 11.67 -1.41 7.22
N ILE A 110 10.69 -1.38 8.13
CA ILE A 110 9.90 -0.17 8.41
C ILE A 110 10.80 0.93 9.01
N LYS A 111 11.71 0.57 9.93
CA LYS A 111 12.69 1.52 10.48
C LYS A 111 13.61 2.07 9.41
N LEU A 112 14.07 1.23 8.47
CA LEU A 112 14.90 1.65 7.34
C LEU A 112 14.15 2.62 6.43
N ALA A 113 12.90 2.30 6.07
CA ALA A 113 12.04 3.19 5.27
C ALA A 113 11.85 4.55 5.95
N ARG A 114 11.64 4.58 7.28
CA ARG A 114 11.46 5.82 8.03
C ARG A 114 12.74 6.65 8.14
N LYS A 115 13.90 6.00 8.29
CA LYS A 115 15.20 6.68 8.46
C LYS A 115 15.80 7.14 7.12
N SER A 116 15.52 6.44 6.03
CA SER A 116 16.06 6.76 4.71
C SER A 116 15.31 7.93 4.06
N GLU A 117 16.05 8.89 3.51
CA GLU A 117 15.51 9.98 2.70
C GLU A 117 14.86 9.50 1.38
N ALA A 118 15.28 8.32 0.89
CA ALA A 118 14.68 7.66 -0.27
C ALA A 118 13.49 6.74 0.11
N GLY A 119 13.17 6.61 1.41
CA GLY A 119 12.00 5.88 1.89
C GLY A 119 11.98 4.42 1.47
N TRP A 120 10.84 3.97 0.94
CA TRP A 120 10.63 2.60 0.45
C TRP A 120 11.48 2.24 -0.77
N LEU A 121 12.03 3.22 -1.49
CA LEU A 121 12.93 2.93 -2.62
C LEU A 121 14.25 2.33 -2.13
N ALA A 122 14.75 2.78 -0.98
CA ALA A 122 15.93 2.19 -0.34
C ALA A 122 15.65 0.77 0.17
N VAL A 123 14.45 0.52 0.69
CA VAL A 123 14.04 -0.83 1.11
C VAL A 123 14.02 -1.79 -0.07
N LYS A 124 13.48 -1.36 -1.22
CA LYS A 124 13.41 -2.19 -2.42
C LYS A 124 14.80 -2.63 -2.89
N GLU A 125 15.75 -1.68 -2.95
CA GLU A 125 17.15 -1.96 -3.30
C GLU A 125 17.84 -2.84 -2.24
N TYR A 126 17.51 -2.64 -0.97
CA TYR A 126 18.03 -3.46 0.12
C TYR A 126 17.56 -4.92 0.01
N GLN A 127 16.31 -5.17 -0.42
CA GLN A 127 15.76 -6.52 -0.56
C GLN A 127 16.27 -7.30 -1.79
N THR A 128 16.87 -6.63 -2.79
CA THR A 128 17.27 -7.28 -4.05
C THR A 128 18.63 -7.97 -4.04
N GLU A 129 19.51 -7.64 -3.11
CA GLU A 129 20.80 -8.34 -2.96
C GLU A 129 20.66 -9.44 -1.84
N GLU A 130 21.46 -10.49 -1.79
CA GLU A 130 21.37 -11.52 -0.71
C GLU A 130 22.26 -11.14 0.49
N LEU A 131 21.79 -11.31 1.72
CA LEU A 131 22.46 -10.82 2.96
C LEU A 131 23.83 -11.48 3.20
N ALA A 132 24.80 -10.71 3.66
CA ALA A 132 26.11 -11.19 4.12
C ALA A 132 26.41 -10.64 5.53
N ASN A 133 27.02 -11.45 6.41
CA ASN A 133 27.08 -11.17 7.86
C ASN A 133 27.62 -9.79 8.26
N ASP A 134 26.88 -9.18 9.19
CA ASP A 134 27.12 -8.13 10.18
C ASP A 134 27.90 -6.88 9.75
N SER A 135 29.13 -7.01 9.24
CA SER A 135 29.99 -5.88 8.82
C SER A 135 29.65 -5.36 7.42
N GLU A 136 29.21 -6.28 6.54
CA GLU A 136 28.82 -5.93 5.17
C GLU A 136 27.42 -5.32 5.10
N ASP A 137 26.57 -5.57 6.11
CA ASP A 137 25.20 -5.06 6.18
C ASP A 137 25.14 -3.54 6.30
N GLU A 138 26.00 -2.92 7.11
CA GLU A 138 25.98 -1.47 7.32
C GLU A 138 26.44 -0.72 6.05
N LYS A 139 27.52 -1.18 5.42
CA LYS A 139 28.00 -0.66 4.13
C LYS A 139 26.99 -0.86 3.01
N ARG A 140 26.23 -1.95 3.05
CA ARG A 140 25.20 -2.22 2.07
C ARG A 140 23.97 -1.33 2.27
N ILE A 141 23.56 -1.06 3.51
CA ILE A 141 22.51 -0.08 3.79
C ILE A 141 22.90 1.27 3.18
N GLU A 142 24.14 1.71 3.41
CA GLU A 142 24.67 2.95 2.82
C GLU A 142 24.62 2.91 1.28
N LYS A 143 25.16 1.88 0.64
CA LYS A 143 25.11 1.73 -0.84
C LYS A 143 23.69 1.70 -1.40
N SER A 144 22.78 0.99 -0.73
CA SER A 144 21.37 0.91 -1.15
C SER A 144 20.67 2.28 -1.04
N GLN A 145 20.98 3.04 0.01
CA GLN A 145 20.49 4.40 0.19
C GLN A 145 21.06 5.34 -0.88
N GLU A 146 22.35 5.26 -1.19
CA GLU A 146 22.99 6.05 -2.25
C GLU A 146 22.38 5.77 -3.63
N ARG A 147 22.19 4.49 -3.97
CA ARG A 147 21.56 4.08 -5.24
C ARG A 147 20.12 4.54 -5.32
N ALA A 148 19.34 4.37 -4.25
CA ALA A 148 17.96 4.83 -4.19
C ALA A 148 17.87 6.36 -4.28
N LEU A 149 18.77 7.10 -3.63
CA LEU A 149 18.84 8.57 -3.76
C LEU A 149 19.20 9.00 -5.18
N LYS A 150 20.15 8.32 -5.81
CA LYS A 150 20.51 8.57 -7.21
C LYS A 150 19.31 8.30 -8.14
N GLN A 151 18.59 7.21 -7.91
CA GLN A 151 17.39 6.87 -8.67
C GLN A 151 16.26 7.89 -8.44
N LYS A 152 16.03 8.33 -7.19
CA LYS A 152 15.06 9.39 -6.86
C LYS A 152 15.39 10.69 -7.61
N LYS A 153 16.66 11.10 -7.60
CA LYS A 153 17.15 12.28 -8.35
C LYS A 153 17.01 12.11 -9.86
N GLN A 154 17.33 10.94 -10.41
CA GLN A 154 17.18 10.65 -11.83
C GLN A 154 15.71 10.63 -12.26
N ASN A 155 14.82 10.06 -11.44
CA ASN A 155 13.39 10.04 -11.71
C ASN A 155 12.80 11.45 -11.64
N ALA A 156 13.23 12.28 -10.68
CA ALA A 156 12.88 13.69 -10.63
C ALA A 156 13.36 14.45 -11.88
N PHE A 157 14.60 14.20 -12.32
CA PHE A 157 15.13 14.81 -13.54
C PHE A 157 14.35 14.36 -14.79
N LYS A 158 14.07 13.07 -14.94
CA LYS A 158 13.24 12.54 -16.03
C LYS A 158 11.84 13.13 -16.04
N ARG A 159 11.18 13.20 -14.89
CA ARG A 159 9.88 13.88 -14.75
C ARG A 159 9.96 15.34 -15.21
N THR A 160 11.04 16.06 -14.86
CA THR A 160 11.22 17.45 -15.33
C THR A 160 11.53 17.54 -16.82
N GLU A 161 12.23 16.58 -17.43
CA GLU A 161 12.45 16.53 -18.88
C GLU A 161 11.19 16.13 -19.64
N GLU A 162 10.42 15.17 -19.15
CA GLU A 162 9.13 14.76 -19.72
C GLU A 162 8.12 15.90 -19.64
N ALA A 163 8.09 16.66 -18.53
CA ALA A 163 7.32 17.88 -18.41
C ALA A 163 7.78 18.98 -19.38
N ARG A 164 9.09 19.09 -19.65
CA ARG A 164 9.63 20.03 -20.65
C ARG A 164 9.32 19.60 -22.09
N ASN A 165 9.42 18.31 -22.40
CA ASN A 165 9.18 17.79 -23.74
C ASN A 165 7.69 17.73 -24.10
N SER A 166 6.80 17.49 -23.13
CA SER A 166 5.35 17.65 -23.31
C SER A 166 4.94 19.11 -23.52
N SER A 167 5.77 20.07 -23.09
CA SER A 167 5.59 21.50 -23.37
C SER A 167 6.19 21.99 -24.70
N ASN A 168 6.89 21.14 -25.46
CA ASN A 168 7.44 21.46 -26.79
C ASN A 168 6.44 21.23 -27.95
N ALA A 169 5.19 21.63 -27.77
CA ALA A 169 4.40 22.13 -28.90
C ALA A 169 4.99 23.50 -29.32
N PRO A 170 4.99 23.89 -30.60
CA PRO A 170 5.75 25.05 -31.07
C PRO A 170 5.30 26.31 -30.33
N SER A 171 6.18 26.85 -29.49
CA SER A 171 5.92 28.03 -28.66
C SER A 171 6.18 29.29 -29.48
N SER A 172 5.11 29.95 -29.89
CA SER A 172 5.13 31.41 -29.93
C SER A 172 5.36 31.88 -28.49
N ARG A 173 6.49 32.55 -28.24
CA ARG A 173 6.76 33.23 -26.98
C ARG A 173 5.54 34.03 -26.52
N SER A 174 4.92 33.66 -25.41
CA SER A 174 4.22 34.61 -24.55
C SER A 174 4.50 34.27 -23.09
N CYS A 175 5.13 35.22 -22.41
CA CYS A 175 4.96 35.47 -20.98
C CYS A 175 3.46 35.35 -20.65
N ASP A 176 3.06 34.36 -19.84
CA ASP A 176 1.86 34.36 -18.97
C ASP A 176 1.79 33.01 -18.23
N ASP A 177 2.52 32.88 -17.11
CA ASP A 177 2.34 31.79 -16.14
C ASP A 177 0.99 32.00 -15.43
N MET A 178 -0.09 31.40 -15.94
CA MET A 178 -1.47 31.61 -15.46
C MET A 178 -1.85 30.72 -14.25
N ARG A 179 -0.89 30.27 -13.44
CA ARG A 179 -1.21 29.48 -12.23
C ARG A 179 -1.82 30.36 -11.15
N LEU A 180 -2.86 29.85 -10.48
CA LEU A 180 -3.78 30.64 -9.64
C LEU A 180 -3.09 31.40 -8.48
N PHE A 181 -1.90 30.95 -8.04
CA PHE A 181 -1.12 31.58 -6.97
C PHE A 181 0.35 31.85 -7.30
N ARG A 182 0.77 31.75 -8.57
CA ARG A 182 2.16 32.00 -8.98
C ARG A 182 2.20 33.22 -9.89
N ALA A 183 2.43 34.40 -9.33
CA ALA A 183 2.70 35.61 -10.09
C ALA A 183 4.08 36.20 -9.73
N PRO A 184 4.78 36.86 -10.67
CA PRO A 184 5.99 37.60 -10.37
C PRO A 184 5.67 38.75 -9.43
N ARG A 185 6.67 39.16 -8.64
CA ARG A 185 6.62 40.29 -7.69
C ARG A 185 6.35 41.62 -8.40
N THR A 186 5.13 41.84 -8.86
CA THR A 186 4.60 43.13 -9.28
C THR A 186 3.11 43.11 -8.96
N THR A 187 2.76 44.00 -8.05
CA THR A 187 1.40 44.38 -7.69
C THR A 187 0.50 44.53 -8.91
N SER A 188 -0.76 44.17 -8.74
CA SER A 188 -1.89 44.35 -9.68
C SER A 188 -1.89 43.45 -10.92
N LEU A 189 -2.50 42.26 -10.81
CA LEU A 189 -3.15 41.61 -11.95
C LEU A 189 -4.36 40.71 -11.58
N PHE A 190 -4.88 40.82 -10.33
CA PHE A 190 -6.27 40.42 -10.02
C PHE A 190 -7.30 41.46 -10.50
N ALA A 191 -7.06 42.03 -11.68
CA ALA A 191 -7.92 43.07 -12.27
C ALA A 191 -8.85 42.54 -13.37
N ASN A 192 -8.66 41.32 -13.88
CA ASN A 192 -9.57 40.74 -14.88
C ASN A 192 -9.70 39.22 -14.71
N LYS A 193 -10.77 38.78 -14.04
CA LYS A 193 -11.67 37.65 -14.40
C LYS A 193 -12.57 37.28 -13.22
N ASN A 194 -13.85 37.04 -13.53
CA ASN A 194 -14.97 36.91 -12.60
C ASN A 194 -14.99 35.58 -11.82
N VAL A 195 -14.03 35.31 -10.93
CA VAL A 195 -14.10 34.14 -10.03
C VAL A 195 -14.85 34.53 -8.76
N ARG A 196 -15.92 33.81 -8.41
CA ARG A 196 -16.66 34.03 -7.16
C ARG A 196 -16.09 33.09 -6.10
N VAL A 197 -15.57 33.62 -5.01
CA VAL A 197 -15.07 32.81 -3.90
C VAL A 197 -16.11 32.84 -2.77
N ARG A 198 -16.52 31.68 -2.27
CA ARG A 198 -17.40 31.54 -1.10
C ARG A 198 -16.61 30.97 0.08
N MET A 199 -16.62 31.66 1.21
CA MET A 199 -16.11 31.10 2.46
C MET A 199 -17.16 30.12 3.01
N ALA A 200 -16.72 28.92 3.42
CA ALA A 200 -17.63 27.97 4.05
C ALA A 200 -18.17 28.57 5.37
N GLY A 201 -19.49 28.72 5.51
CA GLY A 201 -20.16 29.05 6.77
C GLY A 201 -20.70 30.48 6.97
N THR A 202 -20.70 31.35 5.95
CA THR A 202 -21.40 32.63 6.01
C THR A 202 -22.69 32.59 5.20
N SER A 203 -23.81 32.32 5.88
CA SER A 203 -25.15 32.52 5.31
C SER A 203 -25.48 34.01 5.35
N THR A 204 -25.04 34.80 4.37
CA THR A 204 -25.70 36.08 4.02
C THR A 204 -25.05 36.73 2.80
N SER A 205 -25.90 37.36 2.00
CA SER A 205 -25.68 38.03 0.72
C SER A 205 -24.82 39.31 0.79
N LYS A 206 -23.70 39.30 1.52
CA LYS A 206 -22.80 40.47 1.69
C LYS A 206 -21.30 40.14 1.70
N ALA A 207 -20.85 39.15 0.92
CA ALA A 207 -19.40 38.99 0.67
C ALA A 207 -18.95 39.98 -0.42
N LYS A 208 -18.89 41.26 -0.07
CA LYS A 208 -18.30 42.32 -0.89
C LYS A 208 -16.88 42.58 -0.41
N GLU A 209 -15.97 42.71 -1.38
CA GLU A 209 -14.64 43.32 -1.29
C GLU A 209 -13.50 42.54 -0.61
N LYS A 210 -12.74 41.84 -1.47
CA LYS A 210 -11.26 41.90 -1.65
C LYS A 210 -10.31 41.70 -0.47
N LYS A 211 -10.75 41.70 0.79
CA LYS A 211 -9.85 41.73 1.96
C LYS A 211 -9.52 40.36 2.56
N ASP A 212 -10.35 39.34 2.34
CA ASP A 212 -10.14 38.02 2.97
C ASP A 212 -9.33 37.03 2.09
N ILE A 213 -9.12 37.34 0.80
CA ILE A 213 -8.38 36.45 -0.13
C ILE A 213 -6.86 36.58 0.07
N ASP A 214 -6.36 37.73 0.57
CA ASP A 214 -4.94 37.95 0.86
C ASP A 214 -4.41 37.04 1.99
N LEU A 215 -5.29 36.43 2.80
CA LEU A 215 -4.92 35.48 3.86
C LEU A 215 -4.65 34.06 3.34
N ILE A 216 -4.95 33.76 2.07
CA ILE A 216 -4.80 32.42 1.46
C ILE A 216 -3.66 32.45 0.43
N ILE A 217 -2.62 33.24 0.69
CA ILE A 217 -1.42 33.19 -0.15
C ILE A 217 -0.64 31.96 0.29
N GLY A 218 -0.62 30.93 -0.56
CA GLY A 218 0.14 29.70 -0.33
C GLY A 218 1.52 30.02 0.22
N ALA A 219 1.73 29.70 1.50
CA ALA A 219 2.91 30.13 2.28
C ALA A 219 4.25 29.68 1.66
N CYS A 220 4.20 28.62 0.86
CA CYS A 220 5.30 28.06 0.11
C CYS A 220 5.42 28.61 -1.32
N GLU A 221 4.70 29.67 -1.68
CA GLU A 221 4.74 30.31 -3.01
C GLU A 221 4.49 29.34 -4.19
N GLY A 222 3.75 28.26 -3.95
CA GLY A 222 3.44 27.24 -4.95
C GLY A 222 4.55 26.21 -5.20
N THR A 223 5.50 26.05 -4.28
CA THR A 223 6.52 24.97 -4.33
C THR A 223 6.02 23.61 -3.84
N LEU A 224 4.71 23.44 -3.60
CA LEU A 224 4.13 22.16 -3.15
C LEU A 224 4.77 21.69 -1.83
N SER A 225 4.93 22.61 -0.88
CA SER A 225 5.54 22.34 0.44
C SER A 225 4.62 22.72 1.60
N CYS A 226 3.35 23.02 1.29
CA CYS A 226 2.35 23.51 2.23
C CYS A 226 0.94 23.24 1.70
N SER A 227 -0.05 23.15 2.60
CA SER A 227 -1.47 22.97 2.26
C SER A 227 -2.31 24.24 2.47
N THR A 228 -1.68 25.39 2.67
CA THR A 228 -2.35 26.68 2.92
C THR A 228 -3.11 27.24 1.70
N CYS A 229 -2.91 26.65 0.53
CA CYS A 229 -3.63 26.98 -0.71
C CYS A 229 -4.75 25.97 -1.06
N HIS A 230 -5.21 25.20 -0.08
CA HIS A 230 -6.31 24.25 -0.23
C HIS A 230 -7.62 24.97 -0.59
N LEU A 231 -8.21 24.53 -1.71
CA LEU A 231 -9.51 24.96 -2.21
C LEU A 231 -10.39 23.74 -2.43
N ILE A 232 -11.69 23.93 -2.26
CA ILE A 232 -12.71 22.89 -2.47
C ILE A 232 -13.57 23.33 -3.65
N PHE A 233 -13.68 22.46 -4.65
CA PHE A 233 -14.47 22.69 -5.86
C PHE A 233 -15.84 22.04 -5.72
N GLU A 234 -16.86 22.63 -6.35
CA GLU A 234 -18.13 21.91 -6.51
C GLU A 234 -17.95 20.80 -7.57
N PRO A 235 -18.56 19.61 -7.42
CA PRO A 235 -18.37 18.48 -8.35
C PRO A 235 -18.68 18.82 -9.81
N GLU A 236 -19.67 19.68 -10.04
CA GLU A 236 -20.06 20.14 -11.38
C GLU A 236 -19.02 21.06 -12.00
N GLU A 237 -18.35 21.88 -11.18
CA GLU A 237 -17.30 22.79 -11.62
C GLU A 237 -16.01 22.04 -11.91
N MET A 238 -15.67 21.03 -11.11
CA MET A 238 -14.51 20.16 -11.34
C MET A 238 -14.61 19.42 -12.69
N LYS A 239 -15.81 18.93 -13.04
CA LYS A 239 -16.10 18.33 -14.35
C LYS A 239 -16.04 19.35 -15.48
N THR A 240 -16.65 20.52 -15.29
CA THR A 240 -16.68 21.60 -16.31
C THR A 240 -15.28 22.12 -16.62
N LEU A 241 -14.43 22.21 -15.60
CA LEU A 241 -13.04 22.64 -15.72
C LEU A 241 -12.12 21.59 -16.33
N ASN A 242 -12.57 20.33 -16.42
CA ASN A 242 -11.76 19.20 -16.84
C ASN A 242 -10.39 19.19 -16.14
N LEU A 243 -10.42 19.33 -14.81
CA LEU A 243 -9.20 19.35 -14.00
C LEU A 243 -8.53 17.98 -14.02
N ASP A 244 -7.21 17.97 -14.20
CA ASP A 244 -6.41 16.75 -14.07
C ASP A 244 -6.54 16.16 -12.67
N GLU A 245 -6.39 14.84 -12.52
CA GLU A 245 -6.32 14.22 -11.19
C GLU A 245 -5.15 14.80 -10.38
N PRO A 246 -5.30 14.97 -9.04
CA PRO A 246 -4.20 15.43 -8.20
C PRO A 246 -3.01 14.46 -8.29
N SER A 247 -1.79 15.00 -8.33
CA SER A 247 -0.59 14.17 -8.31
C SER A 247 -0.38 13.53 -6.93
N ASP A 248 0.39 12.44 -6.85
CA ASP A 248 0.73 11.79 -5.57
C ASP A 248 1.33 12.78 -4.56
N GLU A 249 2.18 13.70 -5.03
CA GLU A 249 2.81 14.74 -4.19
C GLU A 249 1.75 15.75 -3.70
N GLU A 250 0.79 16.13 -4.55
CA GLU A 250 -0.31 17.02 -4.18
C GLU A 250 -1.22 16.36 -3.12
N LEU A 251 -1.50 15.06 -3.28
CA LEU A 251 -2.27 14.26 -2.33
C LEU A 251 -1.58 14.19 -0.96
N ASP A 252 -0.27 13.93 -0.92
CA ASP A 252 0.52 13.92 0.33
C ASP A 252 0.38 15.24 1.10
N MET A 253 0.27 16.37 0.41
CA MET A 253 0.06 17.68 1.03
C MET A 253 -1.41 17.94 1.38
N LEU A 254 -2.35 17.48 0.56
CA LEU A 254 -3.79 17.58 0.83
C LEU A 254 -4.21 16.79 2.08
N ASP A 255 -3.53 15.68 2.40
CA ASP A 255 -3.73 14.93 3.65
C ASP A 255 -3.46 15.77 4.92
N LEU A 256 -2.64 16.81 4.81
CA LEU A 256 -2.35 17.74 5.89
C LEU A 256 -3.37 18.89 5.99
N ALA A 257 -4.28 19.01 5.02
CA ALA A 257 -5.26 20.08 4.93
C ALA A 257 -6.47 19.85 5.85
N TYR A 258 -7.11 20.93 6.28
CA TYR A 258 -8.27 20.85 7.17
C TYR A 258 -9.57 20.78 6.37
N GLY A 259 -10.43 19.81 6.70
CA GLY A 259 -11.71 19.62 5.98
C GLY A 259 -11.51 19.15 4.55
N LEU A 260 -10.65 18.14 4.36
CA LEU A 260 -10.41 17.48 3.08
C LEU A 260 -11.70 16.83 2.57
N GLU A 261 -12.00 17.07 1.30
CA GLU A 261 -13.11 16.49 0.54
C GLU A 261 -12.59 15.96 -0.80
N ASP A 262 -13.32 15.04 -1.45
CA ASP A 262 -12.91 14.42 -2.71
C ASP A 262 -12.68 15.41 -3.87
N THR A 263 -13.31 16.59 -3.79
CA THR A 263 -13.15 17.69 -4.76
C THR A 263 -12.13 18.73 -4.32
N SER A 264 -11.30 18.41 -3.33
CA SER A 264 -10.25 19.29 -2.82
C SER A 264 -9.03 19.28 -3.72
N ARG A 265 -8.47 20.47 -3.95
CA ARG A 265 -7.25 20.65 -4.73
C ARG A 265 -6.38 21.75 -4.12
N LEU A 266 -5.07 21.66 -4.35
CA LEU A 266 -4.17 22.77 -4.05
C LEU A 266 -4.25 23.77 -5.19
N GLY A 267 -4.82 24.94 -4.93
CA GLY A 267 -5.00 25.94 -5.99
C GLY A 267 -3.69 26.39 -6.63
N CYS A 268 -2.53 26.21 -5.96
CA CYS A 268 -1.23 26.59 -6.53
C CYS A 268 -0.81 25.68 -7.70
N GLN A 269 -1.39 24.48 -7.80
CA GLN A 269 -1.15 23.53 -8.90
C GLN A 269 -2.15 23.72 -10.05
N ILE A 270 -3.18 24.53 -9.86
CA ILE A 270 -4.25 24.73 -10.85
C ILE A 270 -3.86 25.85 -11.82
N ILE A 271 -3.90 25.53 -13.10
CA ILE A 271 -3.67 26.47 -14.19
C ILE A 271 -5.00 27.14 -14.55
N VAL A 272 -5.07 28.47 -14.43
CA VAL A 272 -6.27 29.24 -14.75
C VAL A 272 -6.42 29.34 -16.26
N THR A 273 -7.42 28.68 -16.80
CA THR A 273 -7.80 28.81 -18.22
C THR A 273 -8.96 29.81 -18.38
N LYS A 274 -9.34 30.12 -19.63
CA LYS A 274 -10.52 30.99 -19.90
C LYS A 274 -11.83 30.40 -19.35
N ASN A 275 -11.87 29.09 -19.09
CA ASN A 275 -13.05 28.38 -18.59
C ASN A 275 -13.32 28.65 -17.10
N PHE A 276 -12.40 29.32 -16.39
CA PHE A 276 -12.57 29.67 -14.97
C PHE A 276 -13.50 30.88 -14.74
N GLU A 277 -14.02 31.49 -15.80
CA GLU A 277 -14.87 32.67 -15.66
C GLU A 277 -16.26 32.30 -15.12
N GLY A 278 -16.62 32.86 -13.95
CA GLY A 278 -17.93 32.67 -13.31
C GLY A 278 -18.00 31.54 -12.27
N ILE A 279 -16.91 30.79 -12.09
CA ILE A 279 -16.81 29.62 -11.21
C ILE A 279 -16.83 30.00 -9.72
N THR A 280 -17.43 29.14 -8.91
CA THR A 280 -17.66 29.33 -7.48
C THR A 280 -16.84 28.36 -6.62
N LEU A 281 -15.69 28.83 -6.16
CA LEU A 281 -14.79 28.01 -5.34
C LEU A 281 -15.07 28.20 -3.85
N ARG A 282 -14.86 27.15 -3.06
CA ARG A 282 -15.01 27.19 -1.61
C ARG A 282 -13.67 27.12 -0.89
N VAL A 283 -13.48 27.98 0.10
CA VAL A 283 -12.31 27.97 0.97
C VAL A 283 -12.69 27.32 2.31
N PRO A 284 -11.89 26.36 2.83
CA PRO A 284 -12.09 25.79 4.17
C PRO A 284 -11.92 26.86 5.26
N LYS A 285 -12.61 26.68 6.39
CA LYS A 285 -12.62 27.65 7.51
C LYS A 285 -11.28 27.78 8.25
N ALA A 286 -10.44 26.75 8.18
CA ALA A 286 -9.16 26.69 8.86
C ALA A 286 -8.09 26.22 7.87
N HIS A 287 -6.88 26.78 8.00
CA HIS A 287 -5.69 26.34 7.31
C HIS A 287 -4.61 26.06 8.36
N ARG A 288 -3.69 25.17 8.04
CA ARG A 288 -2.56 24.83 8.91
C ARG A 288 -1.31 25.52 8.38
N ASP A 289 -0.87 26.59 9.03
CA ASP A 289 0.45 27.16 8.78
C ASP A 289 1.48 26.48 9.68
N VAL A 290 2.65 26.17 9.12
CA VAL A 290 3.77 25.57 9.87
C VAL A 290 4.30 26.55 10.93
N ARG A 291 4.04 27.85 10.77
CA ARG A 291 4.41 28.91 11.73
C ARG A 291 3.52 28.98 12.97
N ASP A 292 2.38 28.29 12.97
CA ASP A 292 1.39 28.32 14.07
C ASP A 292 1.59 27.16 15.09
N LEU A 293 2.75 26.49 15.07
CA LEU A 293 3.14 25.41 15.99
C LEU A 293 4.09 25.89 17.09
#